data_AF-Q022M7-F1
#
_entry.id   AF-Q022M7-F1
#
_cell.length_a   1.000
_cell.length_b   1.000
_cell.length_c   1.000
_cell.angle_alpha   90.00
_cell.angle_beta   90.00
_cell.angle_gamma   90.00
#
_symmetry.space_group_name_H-M   'P 1'
#
loop_
_entity.id
_entity.type
_entity.pdbx_description
1 polymer ?
#
loop_
_entity_poly.entity_id
_entity_poly.type
_entity_poly.pdbx_seq_one_letter_code
_entity_poly.pdbx_strand_id
1 'polypeptide(L)'
;MTSQGSTPELAKETEERATGQLNRILASKAFRQADRLKRFLSFVVTETISGRSDRLKEFAVGVEVFGKDTSFDPRNDPIVRVQARRLRAQLARYYREEGQEDELVIEMPKGGYAPIFRPLKSAPAKRPTSPALVSRNTVAVLPFADHSPGGDQRYFCEGLCQEIIHVLAGMDAIRLVASNHAAESAAMVITGSIRLAGSEVRITTNIVDAAADCYLWSGSIDRKLENIFVLQEEVARAVAEQLKLQLAGGQTARGSGRPTENLTAYNLYLQGRYHLNQRTEEGLRKAVEFFDKAIVEDAQYAHAYSGLADAYSLLGHYGVLAPADVWTRTASNAAWAVLQDEHSAEAHTSLAHVKSTQDWDWLGAEREFQRALSLDPRYPTAHHWYAVSCLAPMGRLEEAREEMSLAQELDPISSIIARDLARVHYYRQDFEAALDQCDHTIELNPHFSPAYWILGLVQEQRGEFDESVAAFQRAIQISPRSPIMQAALGRTLALSGKRQDALRILEDLHRLAEKRYVSPFELASLHFALGQSGEGFEWLSKAFQDRCFELISLRVDPRWQSLKSDLQFHQLFSRLGLA
;
A
#
# COMPACT_ATOMS: atom_id res chain seq x y z
N MET A 1 25.06 21.99 50.39
CA MET A 1 23.84 22.77 50.12
C MET A 1 24.19 23.87 49.14
N THR A 2 23.78 23.74 47.88
CA THR A 2 23.52 24.87 46.96
C THR A 2 22.75 24.30 45.77
N SER A 3 21.44 24.18 46.00
CA SER A 3 20.42 24.04 44.97
C SER A 3 20.40 25.35 44.17
N GLN A 4 20.98 25.38 42.98
CA GLN A 4 20.69 26.43 42.00
C GLN A 4 19.37 26.08 41.33
N GLY A 5 18.30 26.70 41.83
CA GLY A 5 16.99 26.66 41.21
C GLY A 5 17.03 27.39 39.88
N SER A 6 16.55 26.73 38.84
CA SER A 6 16.19 27.33 37.56
C SER A 6 15.22 28.49 37.80
N THR A 7 15.57 29.69 37.36
CA THR A 7 14.73 30.88 37.51
C THR A 7 13.42 30.72 36.70
N PRO A 8 12.25 31.15 37.22
CA PRO A 8 10.95 31.03 36.54
C PRO A 8 10.87 31.67 35.15
N GLU A 9 11.74 32.65 34.89
CA GLU A 9 11.81 33.43 33.65
C GLU A 9 12.39 32.61 32.48
N LEU A 10 13.40 31.77 32.73
CA LEU A 10 13.97 30.85 31.74
C LEU A 10 13.03 29.71 31.36
N ALA A 11 12.23 29.24 32.32
CA ALA A 11 11.21 28.22 32.05
C ALA A 11 10.16 28.78 31.08
N LYS A 12 9.65 29.98 31.36
CA LYS A 12 8.63 30.65 30.55
C LYS A 12 9.10 30.96 29.12
N GLU A 13 10.34 31.41 28.96
CA GLU A 13 10.96 31.65 27.65
C GLU A 13 11.12 30.35 26.84
N THR A 14 11.45 29.24 27.51
CA THR A 14 11.54 27.92 26.86
C THR A 14 10.16 27.40 26.43
N GLU A 15 9.13 27.61 27.24
CA GLU A 15 7.74 27.25 26.93
C GLU A 15 7.21 28.02 25.70
N GLU A 16 7.46 29.33 25.63
CA GLU A 16 7.04 30.18 24.50
C GLU A 16 7.75 29.77 23.19
N ARG A 17 9.07 29.51 23.25
CA ARG A 17 9.85 29.06 22.09
C ARG A 17 9.41 27.68 21.60
N ALA A 18 9.16 26.74 22.52
CA ALA A 18 8.69 25.40 22.17
C ALA A 18 7.27 25.42 21.56
N THR A 19 6.38 26.26 22.11
CA THR A 19 5.02 26.46 21.56
C THR A 19 5.06 27.11 20.18
N GLY A 20 5.90 28.12 20.00
CA GLY A 20 6.12 28.77 18.71
C GLY A 20 6.65 27.81 17.65
N GLN A 21 7.61 26.95 18.03
CA GLN A 21 8.15 25.93 17.15
C GLN A 21 7.10 24.86 16.79
N LEU A 22 6.32 24.40 17.76
CA LEU A 22 5.21 23.47 17.52
C LEU A 22 4.25 24.03 16.47
N ASN A 23 3.81 25.28 16.60
CA ASN A 23 2.88 25.91 15.66
C ASN A 23 3.45 25.97 14.22
N ARG A 24 4.75 26.25 14.06
CA ARG A 24 5.42 26.21 12.75
C ARG A 24 5.36 24.80 12.14
N ILE A 25 5.73 23.79 12.93
CA ILE A 25 5.71 22.39 12.48
C ILE A 25 4.29 22.00 12.07
N LEU A 26 3.27 22.31 12.86
CA LEU A 26 1.87 21.94 12.57
C LEU A 26 1.32 22.63 11.31
N ALA A 27 1.79 23.83 10.98
CA ALA A 27 1.41 24.59 9.79
C ALA A 27 2.21 24.21 8.52
N SER A 28 3.30 23.46 8.69
CA SER A 28 4.21 23.06 7.60
C SER A 28 3.52 22.22 6.53
N LYS A 29 4.10 22.21 5.32
CA LYS A 29 3.64 21.32 4.25
C LYS A 29 3.79 19.87 4.67
N ALA A 30 4.88 19.53 5.37
CA ALA A 30 5.14 18.20 5.88
C ALA A 30 4.01 17.70 6.79
N PHE A 31 3.42 18.55 7.65
CA PHE A 31 2.36 18.12 8.56
C PHE A 31 0.94 18.41 8.05
N ARG A 32 0.73 19.17 6.97
CA ARG A 32 -0.58 19.71 6.56
C ARG A 32 -1.72 18.69 6.51
N GLN A 33 -1.48 17.46 6.06
CA GLN A 33 -2.48 16.38 5.95
C GLN A 33 -2.32 15.27 7.03
N ALA A 34 -1.46 15.48 8.03
CA ALA A 34 -1.12 14.47 9.03
C ALA A 34 -1.87 14.68 10.36
N ASP A 35 -3.21 14.75 10.35
CA ASP A 35 -4.00 15.19 11.52
C ASP A 35 -3.84 14.32 12.78
N ARG A 36 -3.54 13.02 12.62
CA ARG A 36 -3.19 12.14 13.75
C ARG A 36 -1.83 12.49 14.35
N LEU A 37 -0.81 12.71 13.50
CA LEU A 37 0.52 13.11 13.97
C LEU A 37 0.52 14.51 14.55
N LYS A 38 -0.28 15.44 14.00
CA LYS A 38 -0.50 16.77 14.59
C LYS A 38 -1.05 16.68 16.00
N ARG A 39 -2.11 15.89 16.19
CA ARG A 39 -2.70 15.65 17.52
C ARG A 39 -1.68 15.02 18.47
N PHE A 40 -0.93 14.03 18.00
CA PHE A 40 0.09 13.37 18.81
C PHE A 40 1.20 14.36 19.23
N LEU A 41 1.79 15.07 18.28
CA LEU A 41 2.84 16.04 18.53
C LEU A 41 2.37 17.16 19.47
N SER A 42 1.16 17.69 19.23
CA SER A 42 0.57 18.72 20.08
C SER A 42 0.42 18.22 21.51
N PHE A 43 -0.15 17.04 21.69
CA PHE A 43 -0.35 16.43 23.00
C PHE A 43 0.96 16.26 23.78
N VAL A 44 1.97 15.62 23.18
CA VAL A 44 3.24 15.35 23.87
C VAL A 44 4.02 16.63 24.18
N VAL A 45 4.02 17.60 23.26
CA VAL A 45 4.69 18.88 23.48
C VAL A 45 3.99 19.68 24.59
N THR A 46 2.66 19.79 24.56
CA THR A 46 1.90 20.51 25.58
C THR A 46 2.05 19.90 26.97
N GLU A 47 1.99 18.57 27.09
CA GLU A 47 2.19 17.89 28.38
C GLU A 47 3.62 18.06 28.90
N THR A 48 4.64 17.99 28.04
CA THR A 48 6.04 18.20 28.44
C THR A 48 6.32 19.63 28.87
N ILE A 49 5.83 20.62 28.11
CA ILE A 49 5.92 22.06 28.48
C ILE A 49 5.22 22.30 29.82
N SER A 50 4.09 21.64 30.08
CA SER A 50 3.36 21.76 31.34
C SER A 50 3.98 21.00 32.53
N GLY A 51 5.18 20.42 32.37
CA GLY A 51 5.86 19.67 33.41
C GLY A 51 5.28 18.28 33.72
N ARG A 52 4.39 17.76 32.87
CA ARG A 52 3.69 16.46 33.05
C ARG A 52 4.30 15.32 32.20
N SER A 53 5.60 15.38 31.96
CA SER A 53 6.32 14.38 31.14
C SER A 53 6.24 12.95 31.70
N ASP A 54 6.02 12.79 33.00
CA ASP A 54 5.81 11.51 33.69
C ASP A 54 4.51 10.80 33.27
N ARG A 55 3.52 11.56 32.77
CA ARG A 55 2.24 11.05 32.26
C ARG A 55 2.32 10.56 30.82
N LEU A 56 3.39 10.92 30.08
CA LEU A 56 3.60 10.54 28.69
C LEU A 56 4.06 9.08 28.57
N LYS A 57 3.17 8.16 28.95
CA LYS A 57 3.31 6.71 28.79
C LYS A 57 2.43 6.23 27.65
N GLU A 58 2.78 5.07 27.10
CA GLU A 58 2.10 4.49 25.92
C GLU A 58 0.58 4.37 26.09
N PHE A 59 0.14 3.92 27.27
CA PHE A 59 -1.29 3.83 27.59
C PHE A 59 -2.01 5.19 27.50
N ALA A 60 -1.46 6.23 28.14
CA ALA A 60 -2.08 7.56 28.17
C ALA A 60 -2.19 8.16 26.76
N VAL A 61 -1.12 8.05 25.98
CA VAL A 61 -1.12 8.48 24.57
C VAL A 61 -2.15 7.69 23.76
N GLY A 62 -2.25 6.38 23.94
CA GLY A 62 -3.24 5.53 23.27
C GLY A 62 -4.67 6.00 23.49
N VAL A 63 -5.03 6.26 24.75
CA VAL A 63 -6.38 6.70 25.13
C VAL A 63 -6.65 8.14 24.67
N GLU A 64 -5.77 9.08 25.01
CA GLU A 64 -6.01 10.51 24.85
C GLU A 64 -5.81 11.00 23.40
N VAL A 65 -4.87 10.41 22.66
CA VAL A 65 -4.57 10.82 21.28
C VAL A 65 -5.27 9.96 20.25
N PHE A 66 -5.26 8.63 20.46
CA PHE A 66 -5.75 7.66 19.47
C PHE A 66 -7.15 7.12 19.79
N GLY A 67 -7.82 7.67 20.80
CA GLY A 67 -9.21 7.35 21.12
C GLY A 67 -9.41 5.89 21.53
N LYS A 68 -8.38 5.27 22.11
CA LYS A 68 -8.48 3.92 22.64
C LYS A 68 -9.27 3.90 23.95
N ASP A 69 -10.01 2.83 24.18
CA ASP A 69 -10.76 2.66 25.42
C ASP A 69 -9.88 2.12 26.57
N THR A 70 -10.47 1.97 27.76
CA THR A 70 -9.77 1.54 28.97
C THR A 70 -9.27 0.09 28.93
N SER A 71 -9.70 -0.72 27.96
CA SER A 71 -9.20 -2.08 27.71
C SER A 71 -7.94 -2.12 26.84
N PHE A 72 -7.46 -0.96 26.37
CA PHE A 72 -6.23 -0.85 25.59
C PHE A 72 -5.02 -1.37 26.36
N ASP A 73 -4.37 -2.41 25.81
CA ASP A 73 -3.08 -2.89 26.31
C ASP A 73 -1.98 -2.57 25.27
N PRO A 74 -1.08 -1.62 25.57
CA PRO A 74 0.09 -1.29 24.75
C PRO A 74 0.97 -2.48 24.36
N ARG A 75 0.93 -3.56 25.15
CA ARG A 75 1.67 -4.79 24.86
C ARG A 75 1.10 -5.56 23.67
N ASN A 76 -0.20 -5.43 23.40
CA ASN A 76 -0.90 -6.19 22.37
C ASN A 76 -1.32 -5.34 21.15
N ASP A 77 -1.29 -4.00 21.28
CA ASP A 77 -1.62 -3.08 20.20
C ASP A 77 -0.49 -2.04 20.03
N PRO A 78 0.33 -2.13 18.96
CA PRO A 78 1.49 -1.29 18.76
C PRO A 78 1.16 0.10 18.20
N ILE A 79 -0.11 0.52 18.12
CA ILE A 79 -0.52 1.76 17.45
C ILE A 79 0.27 2.98 17.91
N VAL A 80 0.54 3.12 19.21
CA VAL A 80 1.24 4.28 19.76
C VAL A 80 2.72 4.25 19.35
N ARG A 81 3.37 3.09 19.41
CA ARG A 81 4.75 2.89 18.97
C ARG A 81 4.92 3.15 17.48
N VAL A 82 4.00 2.62 16.66
CA VAL A 82 3.91 2.88 15.22
C VAL A 82 3.82 4.39 14.98
N GLN A 83 2.84 5.06 15.57
CA GLN A 83 2.65 6.50 15.36
C GLN A 83 3.83 7.33 15.89
N ALA A 84 4.52 6.87 16.92
CA ALA A 84 5.70 7.55 17.46
C ALA A 84 6.91 7.41 16.52
N ARG A 85 7.08 6.26 15.86
CA ARG A 85 8.10 6.07 14.81
C ARG A 85 7.84 7.03 13.65
N ARG A 86 6.59 7.10 13.19
CA ARG A 86 6.18 8.05 12.13
C ARG A 86 6.39 9.49 12.52
N LEU A 87 6.03 9.86 13.75
CA LEU A 87 6.24 11.22 14.21
C LEU A 87 7.73 11.59 14.17
N ARG A 88 8.63 10.67 14.56
CA ARG A 88 10.08 10.87 14.44
C ARG A 88 10.52 11.05 12.99
N ALA A 89 10.08 10.18 12.08
CA ALA A 89 10.40 10.27 10.66
C ALA A 89 9.89 11.58 10.04
N GLN A 90 8.67 11.98 10.38
CA GLN A 90 8.04 13.20 9.88
C GLN A 90 8.73 14.46 10.39
N LEU A 91 9.12 14.50 11.67
CA LEU A 91 9.93 15.58 12.24
C LEU A 91 11.30 15.64 11.55
N ALA A 92 11.95 14.49 11.31
CA ALA A 92 13.22 14.45 10.60
C ALA A 92 13.10 14.98 9.16
N ARG A 93 12.01 14.67 8.44
CA ARG A 93 11.73 15.23 7.12
C ARG A 93 11.49 16.74 7.19
N TYR A 94 10.66 17.20 8.12
CA TYR A 94 10.40 18.62 8.33
C TYR A 94 11.70 19.40 8.52
N TYR A 95 12.57 18.97 9.45
CA TYR A 95 13.85 19.67 9.71
C TYR A 95 14.86 19.54 8.57
N ARG A 96 14.72 18.54 7.68
CA ARG A 96 15.54 18.40 6.47
C ARG A 96 15.06 19.30 5.34
N GLU A 97 13.78 19.64 5.26
CA GLU A 97 13.19 20.31 4.10
C GLU A 97 12.74 21.74 4.39
N GLU A 98 11.91 21.93 5.43
CA GLU A 98 11.26 23.22 5.75
C GLU A 98 11.88 23.92 6.96
N GLY A 99 12.25 23.16 7.99
CA GLY A 99 12.71 23.67 9.29
C GLY A 99 14.22 23.86 9.43
N GLN A 100 14.98 23.94 8.32
CA GLN A 100 16.45 24.04 8.37
C GLN A 100 16.95 25.30 9.10
N GLU A 101 16.16 26.37 9.08
CA GLU A 101 16.48 27.66 9.69
C GLU A 101 15.79 27.86 11.05
N ASP A 102 15.06 26.87 11.54
CA ASP A 102 14.39 26.98 12.83
C ASP A 102 15.39 27.00 13.98
N GLU A 103 15.19 27.93 14.91
CA GLU A 103 16.08 28.10 16.06
C GLU A 103 15.98 26.95 17.09
N LEU A 104 14.91 26.15 17.03
CA LEU A 104 14.60 25.09 17.97
C LEU A 104 14.19 23.80 17.27
N VAL A 105 14.80 22.69 17.69
CA VAL A 105 14.45 21.32 17.30
C VAL A 105 13.59 20.69 18.40
N ILE A 106 12.40 20.23 18.02
CA ILE A 106 11.59 19.31 18.82
C ILE A 106 11.99 17.88 18.42
N GLU A 107 12.72 17.20 19.30
CA GLU A 107 13.20 15.84 19.06
C GLU A 107 12.39 14.83 19.88
N MET A 108 11.88 13.79 19.23
CA MET A 108 11.19 12.70 19.91
C MET A 108 12.18 11.57 20.24
N PRO A 109 12.50 11.31 21.53
CA PRO A 109 13.50 10.31 21.89
C PRO A 109 13.07 8.90 21.50
N LYS A 110 14.01 8.01 21.18
CA LYS A 110 13.73 6.58 21.01
C LYS A 110 13.34 5.97 22.37
N GLY A 111 12.31 5.12 22.39
CA GLY A 111 11.83 4.46 23.62
C GLY A 111 11.07 5.36 24.60
N GLY A 112 10.86 6.64 24.29
CA GLY A 112 10.09 7.57 25.11
C GLY A 112 9.14 8.44 24.28
N TYR A 113 8.19 9.08 24.97
CA TYR A 113 7.19 9.95 24.37
C TYR A 113 7.30 11.42 24.79
N ALA A 114 8.19 11.74 25.74
CA ALA A 114 8.45 13.12 26.14
C ALA A 114 9.48 13.78 25.18
N PRO A 115 9.09 14.79 24.38
CA PRO A 115 10.01 15.48 23.49
C PRO A 115 11.14 16.21 24.22
N ILE A 116 12.28 16.34 23.55
CA ILE A 116 13.45 17.11 23.99
C ILE A 116 13.57 18.34 23.09
N PHE A 117 13.76 19.50 23.69
CA PHE A 117 13.93 20.77 22.98
C PHE A 117 15.41 21.14 22.89
N ARG A 118 15.95 21.31 21.68
CA ARG A 118 17.37 21.63 21.44
C ARG A 118 17.54 22.84 20.53
N PRO A 119 18.47 23.77 20.79
CA PRO A 119 18.77 24.86 19.87
C PRO A 119 19.53 24.36 18.63
N LEU A 120 19.09 24.75 17.42
CA LEU A 120 19.75 24.38 16.15
C LEU A 120 20.90 25.36 15.85
N LYS A 121 22.13 24.87 15.61
CA LYS A 121 23.23 25.71 15.11
C LYS A 121 23.07 25.93 13.60
N SER A 122 22.94 27.18 13.16
CA SER A 122 22.65 27.56 11.77
C SER A 122 23.76 27.15 10.78
N ALA A 123 23.38 26.54 9.65
CA ALA A 123 24.19 26.43 8.43
C ALA A 123 23.60 27.34 7.34
N PRO A 124 24.39 27.83 6.36
CA PRO A 124 23.96 28.91 5.47
C PRO A 124 22.98 28.45 4.37
N ALA A 125 21.99 29.30 4.10
CA ALA A 125 20.88 29.13 3.17
C ALA A 125 21.26 29.09 1.67
N LYS A 126 20.45 28.40 0.85
CA LYS A 126 20.48 28.46 -0.63
C LYS A 126 19.14 28.94 -1.22
N ARG A 127 19.26 29.68 -2.33
CA ARG A 127 18.24 30.46 -3.09
C ARG A 127 17.09 29.65 -3.74
N PRO A 128 15.95 30.30 -4.06
CA PRO A 128 14.76 29.69 -4.66
C PRO A 128 14.83 29.54 -6.20
N THR A 129 14.06 28.60 -6.75
CA THR A 129 13.89 28.30 -8.18
C THR A 129 12.64 28.96 -8.80
N SER A 130 12.76 29.45 -10.04
CA SER A 130 11.72 30.11 -10.86
C SER A 130 10.72 29.13 -11.54
N PRO A 131 9.54 29.61 -11.99
CA PRO A 131 8.50 28.80 -12.64
C PRO A 131 8.74 28.64 -14.15
N ALA A 132 8.52 27.44 -14.70
CA ALA A 132 8.69 27.12 -16.12
C ALA A 132 7.34 26.89 -16.84
N LEU A 133 7.25 27.45 -18.05
CA LEU A 133 6.31 27.20 -19.17
C LEU A 133 5.23 26.12 -18.97
N VAL A 134 3.96 26.52 -18.94
CA VAL A 134 2.78 25.63 -18.92
C VAL A 134 2.50 25.11 -20.33
N SER A 135 2.43 23.80 -20.51
CA SER A 135 2.13 23.12 -21.78
C SER A 135 0.63 23.13 -22.10
N ARG A 136 0.26 23.10 -23.40
CA ARG A 136 -1.14 23.17 -23.89
C ARG A 136 -2.05 22.03 -23.40
N ASN A 137 -1.46 20.95 -22.89
CA ASN A 137 -2.16 19.81 -22.31
C ASN A 137 -2.41 19.94 -20.79
N THR A 138 -2.07 21.07 -20.19
CA THR A 138 -2.32 21.32 -18.78
C THR A 138 -3.74 21.84 -18.57
N VAL A 139 -4.55 21.13 -17.81
CA VAL A 139 -5.98 21.38 -17.63
C VAL A 139 -6.32 21.53 -16.14
N ALA A 140 -7.18 22.49 -15.82
CA ALA A 140 -7.75 22.68 -14.49
C ALA A 140 -9.25 22.42 -14.51
N VAL A 141 -9.79 21.87 -13.42
CA VAL A 141 -11.24 21.70 -13.21
C VAL A 141 -11.64 22.60 -12.04
N LEU A 142 -12.51 23.57 -12.29
CA LEU A 142 -13.02 24.46 -11.23
C LEU A 142 -14.32 23.93 -10.62
N PRO A 143 -14.64 24.35 -9.38
CA PRO A 143 -15.92 24.03 -8.75
C PRO A 143 -17.11 24.44 -9.61
N PHE A 144 -18.06 23.53 -9.79
CA PHE A 144 -19.31 23.81 -10.50
C PHE A 144 -20.22 24.69 -9.64
N ALA A 145 -20.88 25.66 -10.28
CA ALA A 145 -21.80 26.56 -9.59
C ALA A 145 -23.20 25.94 -9.46
N ASP A 146 -23.79 26.03 -8.28
CA ASP A 146 -25.20 25.69 -8.07
C ASP A 146 -26.08 26.92 -8.39
N HIS A 147 -26.84 26.84 -9.49
CA HIS A 147 -27.80 27.84 -9.94
C HIS A 147 -29.25 27.39 -9.71
N SER A 148 -29.46 26.42 -8.82
CA SER A 148 -30.78 25.97 -8.40
C SER A 148 -31.41 26.98 -7.45
N PRO A 149 -32.75 27.16 -7.45
CA PRO A 149 -33.42 28.10 -6.55
C PRO A 149 -33.19 27.82 -5.05
N GLY A 150 -32.88 26.58 -4.69
CA GLY A 150 -32.65 26.12 -3.31
C GLY A 150 -31.21 26.19 -2.79
N GLY A 151 -30.20 26.28 -3.68
CA GLY A 151 -28.78 26.41 -3.30
C GLY A 151 -28.19 25.26 -2.49
N ASP A 152 -28.81 24.09 -2.49
CA ASP A 152 -28.49 22.93 -1.65
C ASP A 152 -27.72 21.81 -2.38
N GLN A 153 -27.34 22.01 -3.65
CA GLN A 153 -26.68 20.99 -4.49
C GLN A 153 -25.15 21.08 -4.47
N ARG A 154 -24.56 21.71 -3.45
CA ARG A 154 -23.08 21.83 -3.33
C ARG A 154 -22.37 20.47 -3.31
N TYR A 155 -22.91 19.49 -2.59
CA TYR A 155 -22.36 18.13 -2.53
C TYR A 155 -22.38 17.44 -3.91
N PHE A 156 -23.40 17.71 -4.73
CA PHE A 156 -23.51 17.19 -6.09
C PHE A 156 -22.50 17.86 -7.02
N CYS A 157 -22.31 19.19 -6.89
CA CYS A 157 -21.29 19.95 -7.63
C CYS A 157 -19.87 19.47 -7.29
N GLU A 158 -19.58 19.24 -6.01
CA GLU A 158 -18.28 18.72 -5.55
C GLU A 158 -18.05 17.29 -6.07
N GLY A 159 -19.04 16.40 -5.96
CA GLY A 159 -18.95 15.04 -6.49
C GLY A 159 -18.75 15.01 -8.00
N LEU A 160 -19.43 15.90 -8.74
CA LEU A 160 -19.26 16.01 -10.20
C LEU A 160 -17.86 16.52 -10.58
N CYS A 161 -17.31 17.50 -9.85
CA CYS A 161 -15.94 17.94 -10.04
C CYS A 161 -14.94 16.81 -9.79
N GLN A 162 -15.12 16.04 -8.70
CA GLN A 162 -14.24 14.92 -8.39
C GLN A 162 -14.32 13.83 -9.46
N GLU A 163 -15.51 13.54 -9.98
CA GLU A 163 -15.69 12.55 -11.05
C GLU A 163 -15.04 13.01 -12.36
N ILE A 164 -15.17 14.29 -12.74
CA ILE A 164 -14.49 14.85 -13.91
C ILE A 164 -12.97 14.79 -13.72
N ILE A 165 -12.46 15.18 -12.54
CA ILE A 165 -11.03 15.08 -12.22
C ILE A 165 -10.56 13.62 -12.30
N HIS A 166 -11.35 12.69 -11.77
CA HIS A 166 -11.04 11.26 -11.78
C HIS A 166 -10.92 10.72 -13.21
N VAL A 167 -11.91 10.98 -14.06
CA VAL A 167 -11.90 10.53 -15.46
C VAL A 167 -10.77 11.17 -16.26
N LEU A 168 -10.51 12.48 -16.06
CA LEU A 168 -9.46 13.19 -16.78
C LEU A 168 -8.05 12.85 -16.29
N ALA A 169 -7.88 12.52 -15.02
CA ALA A 169 -6.60 12.07 -14.46
C ALA A 169 -6.16 10.74 -15.08
N GLY A 170 -7.13 9.93 -15.52
CA GLY A 170 -6.89 8.70 -16.25
C GLY A 170 -6.50 8.88 -17.73
N MET A 171 -6.29 10.11 -18.21
CA MET A 171 -5.93 10.38 -19.60
C MET A 171 -4.46 10.80 -19.76
N ASP A 172 -3.67 9.99 -20.46
CA ASP A 172 -2.22 10.22 -20.67
C ASP A 172 -1.89 11.50 -21.46
N ALA A 173 -2.85 12.01 -22.23
CA ALA A 173 -2.70 13.23 -23.01
C ALA A 173 -2.87 14.52 -22.19
N ILE A 174 -3.23 14.45 -20.90
CA ILE A 174 -3.61 15.59 -20.06
C ILE A 174 -2.75 15.65 -18.79
N ARG A 175 -2.34 16.85 -18.41
CA ARG A 175 -1.78 17.14 -17.09
C ARG A 175 -2.79 17.91 -16.26
N LEU A 176 -3.33 17.31 -15.22
CA LEU A 176 -4.25 18.00 -14.32
C LEU A 176 -3.51 18.79 -13.25
N VAL A 177 -3.95 20.02 -13.00
CA VAL A 177 -3.40 20.86 -11.92
C VAL A 177 -4.30 20.78 -10.70
N ALA A 178 -3.80 20.12 -9.65
CA ALA A 178 -4.45 20.05 -8.34
C ALA A 178 -3.88 21.14 -7.41
N SER A 179 -4.36 22.38 -7.54
CA SER A 179 -3.95 23.51 -6.70
C SER A 179 -5.07 24.53 -6.53
N ASN A 180 -5.14 25.22 -5.39
CA ASN A 180 -6.07 26.34 -5.18
C ASN A 180 -5.78 27.56 -6.08
N HIS A 181 -4.70 27.52 -6.89
CA HIS A 181 -4.37 28.51 -7.94
C HIS A 181 -4.45 27.89 -9.35
N ALA A 182 -5.20 26.79 -9.53
CA ALA A 182 -5.18 25.95 -10.74
C ALA A 182 -5.51 26.69 -12.04
N ALA A 183 -6.31 27.77 -12.01
CA ALA A 183 -6.64 28.55 -13.19
C ALA A 183 -5.44 29.31 -13.77
N GLU A 184 -4.53 29.82 -12.93
CA GLU A 184 -3.38 30.63 -13.37
C GLU A 184 -2.21 29.79 -13.92
N SER A 185 -2.25 28.48 -13.71
CA SER A 185 -1.21 27.53 -14.11
C SER A 185 -1.70 26.48 -15.12
N ALA A 186 -2.89 26.65 -15.69
CA ALA A 186 -3.46 25.75 -16.70
C ALA A 186 -3.66 26.45 -18.04
N ALA A 187 -3.55 25.70 -19.13
CA ALA A 187 -3.83 26.20 -20.48
C ALA A 187 -5.33 26.19 -20.79
N MET A 188 -6.07 25.21 -20.24
CA MET A 188 -7.52 25.10 -20.38
C MET A 188 -8.18 24.90 -19.03
N VAL A 189 -9.37 25.46 -18.87
CA VAL A 189 -10.16 25.40 -17.64
C VAL A 189 -11.54 24.82 -17.92
N ILE A 190 -11.91 23.82 -17.14
CA ILE A 190 -13.24 23.21 -17.18
C ILE A 190 -14.09 23.84 -16.09
N THR A 191 -15.24 24.37 -16.48
CA THR A 191 -16.20 25.01 -15.58
C THR A 191 -17.61 24.57 -15.91
N GLY A 192 -18.56 24.83 -15.04
CA GLY A 192 -19.96 24.50 -15.32
C GLY A 192 -20.91 24.95 -14.24
N SER A 193 -22.19 24.72 -14.50
CA SER A 193 -23.25 25.01 -13.54
C SER A 193 -24.35 23.98 -13.58
N ILE A 194 -25.04 23.84 -12.46
CA ILE A 194 -26.12 22.88 -12.28
C ILE A 194 -27.38 23.66 -11.89
N ARG A 195 -28.52 23.29 -12.47
CA ARG A 195 -29.83 23.83 -12.10
C ARG A 195 -30.82 22.69 -11.94
N LEU A 196 -31.31 22.51 -10.72
CA LEU A 196 -32.39 21.58 -10.41
C LEU A 196 -33.74 22.32 -10.41
N ALA A 197 -34.71 21.77 -11.12
CA ALA A 197 -36.10 22.23 -11.14
C ALA A 197 -37.03 21.04 -10.94
N GLY A 198 -37.52 20.85 -9.71
CA GLY A 198 -38.27 19.66 -9.34
C GLY A 198 -37.38 18.41 -9.38
N SER A 199 -37.72 17.43 -10.21
CA SER A 199 -36.92 16.20 -10.41
C SER A 199 -35.98 16.27 -11.62
N GLU A 200 -36.00 17.36 -12.39
CA GLU A 200 -35.16 17.52 -13.58
C GLU A 200 -33.95 18.39 -13.29
N VAL A 201 -32.78 17.90 -13.66
CA VAL A 201 -31.49 18.57 -13.50
C VAL A 201 -30.92 18.90 -14.88
N ARG A 202 -30.55 20.16 -15.04
CA ARG A 202 -29.78 20.66 -16.17
C ARG A 202 -28.34 20.88 -15.73
N ILE A 203 -27.39 20.22 -16.38
CA ILE A 203 -25.96 20.39 -16.13
C ILE A 203 -25.36 21.02 -17.37
N THR A 204 -24.72 22.18 -17.21
CA THR A 204 -23.99 22.88 -18.27
C THR A 204 -22.51 22.78 -18.00
N THR A 205 -21.74 22.36 -18.99
CA THR A 205 -20.28 22.19 -18.94
C THR A 205 -19.61 23.04 -20.01
N ASN A 206 -18.50 23.68 -19.66
CA ASN A 206 -17.73 24.57 -20.51
C ASN A 206 -16.24 24.24 -20.44
N ILE A 207 -15.54 24.34 -21.57
CA ILE A 207 -14.08 24.33 -21.65
C ILE A 207 -13.64 25.71 -22.13
N VAL A 208 -12.76 26.37 -21.37
CA VAL A 208 -12.32 27.76 -21.59
C VAL A 208 -10.81 27.79 -21.81
N ASP A 209 -10.34 28.59 -22.76
CA ASP A 209 -8.91 28.91 -22.90
C ASP A 209 -8.51 29.92 -21.81
N ALA A 210 -7.56 29.54 -20.95
CA ALA A 210 -7.19 30.34 -19.78
C ALA A 210 -6.44 31.64 -20.13
N ALA A 211 -5.76 31.68 -21.28
CA ALA A 211 -4.97 32.83 -21.69
C ALA A 211 -5.81 33.85 -22.47
N ALA A 212 -6.78 33.38 -23.26
CA ALA A 212 -7.65 34.21 -24.09
C ALA A 212 -9.02 34.53 -23.44
N ASP A 213 -9.35 33.89 -22.31
CA ASP A 213 -10.63 34.00 -21.59
C ASP A 213 -11.85 33.81 -22.51
N CYS A 214 -11.80 32.82 -23.39
CA CYS A 214 -12.84 32.53 -24.36
C CYS A 214 -13.29 31.06 -24.35
N TYR A 215 -14.56 30.80 -24.68
CA TYR A 215 -15.12 29.44 -24.69
C TYR A 215 -14.60 28.64 -25.89
N LEU A 216 -13.96 27.50 -25.62
CA LEU A 216 -13.57 26.50 -26.62
C LEU A 216 -14.73 25.54 -26.92
N TRP A 217 -15.52 25.21 -25.91
CA TRP A 217 -16.71 24.35 -26.04
C TRP A 217 -17.71 24.61 -24.90
N SER A 218 -19.00 24.45 -25.18
CA SER A 218 -20.09 24.50 -24.21
C SER A 218 -21.17 23.48 -24.57
N GLY A 219 -21.66 22.74 -23.58
CA GLY A 219 -22.72 21.74 -23.75
C GLY A 219 -23.63 21.67 -22.54
N SER A 220 -24.87 21.21 -22.74
CA SER A 220 -25.85 21.01 -21.66
C SER A 220 -26.54 19.66 -21.74
N ILE A 221 -26.68 18.99 -20.60
CA ILE A 221 -27.38 17.71 -20.46
C ILE A 221 -28.57 17.89 -19.52
N ASP A 222 -29.74 17.46 -19.97
CA ASP A 222 -30.99 17.46 -19.21
C ASP A 222 -31.40 16.03 -18.85
N ARG A 223 -31.54 15.75 -17.54
CA ARG A 223 -31.89 14.42 -17.02
C ARG A 223 -32.79 14.51 -15.80
N LYS A 224 -33.44 13.40 -15.46
CA LYS A 224 -34.11 13.23 -14.17
C LYS A 224 -33.07 12.82 -13.12
N LEU A 225 -33.07 13.48 -11.97
CA LEU A 225 -32.14 13.23 -10.86
C LEU A 225 -32.60 12.00 -10.05
N GLU A 226 -32.55 10.81 -10.66
CA GLU A 226 -32.87 9.54 -10.00
C GLU A 226 -31.64 8.90 -9.36
N ASN A 227 -30.50 8.95 -10.08
CA ASN A 227 -29.21 8.47 -9.58
C ASN A 227 -28.11 9.48 -9.88
N ILE A 228 -27.63 10.10 -8.82
CA ILE A 228 -26.59 11.13 -8.81
C ILE A 228 -25.27 10.61 -9.42
N PHE A 229 -24.86 9.38 -9.10
CA PHE A 229 -23.56 8.84 -9.53
C PHE A 229 -23.52 8.49 -11.01
N VAL A 230 -24.60 7.91 -11.54
CA VAL A 230 -24.72 7.60 -12.98
C VAL A 230 -24.64 8.88 -13.81
N LEU A 231 -25.30 9.95 -13.32
CA LEU A 231 -25.27 11.23 -13.99
C LEU A 231 -23.88 11.90 -13.92
N GLN A 232 -23.18 11.75 -12.79
CA GLN A 232 -21.80 12.24 -12.64
C GLN A 232 -20.86 11.55 -13.63
N GLU A 233 -20.94 10.23 -13.75
CA GLU A 233 -20.11 9.46 -14.67
C GLU A 233 -20.41 9.80 -16.15
N GLU A 234 -21.70 9.96 -16.51
CA GLU A 234 -22.12 10.35 -17.87
C GLU A 234 -21.53 11.71 -18.26
N VAL A 235 -21.63 12.70 -17.36
CA VAL A 235 -21.11 14.05 -17.60
C VAL A 235 -19.58 14.05 -17.65
N ALA A 236 -18.91 13.33 -16.75
CA ALA A 236 -17.45 13.25 -16.74
C ALA A 236 -16.89 12.61 -18.01
N ARG A 237 -17.52 11.53 -18.49
CA ARG A 237 -17.16 10.90 -19.76
C ARG A 237 -17.38 11.82 -20.96
N ALA A 238 -18.50 12.55 -21.00
CA ALA A 238 -18.78 13.50 -22.07
C ALA A 238 -17.74 14.63 -22.14
N VAL A 239 -17.32 15.15 -20.98
CA VAL A 239 -16.26 16.17 -20.88
C VAL A 239 -14.91 15.61 -21.32
N ALA A 240 -14.57 14.39 -20.91
CA ALA A 240 -13.34 13.71 -21.29
C ALA A 240 -13.21 13.47 -22.80
N GLU A 241 -14.29 13.02 -23.45
CA GLU A 241 -14.29 12.81 -24.90
C GLU A 241 -14.15 14.13 -25.68
N GLN A 242 -14.84 15.19 -25.25
CA GLN A 242 -14.67 16.51 -25.87
C GLN A 242 -13.24 17.04 -25.69
N LEU A 243 -12.64 16.84 -24.52
CA LEU A 243 -11.27 17.26 -24.26
C LEU A 243 -10.25 16.42 -25.06
N LYS A 244 -10.47 15.11 -25.23
CA LYS A 244 -9.69 14.27 -26.16
C LYS A 244 -9.73 14.84 -27.58
N LEU A 245 -10.90 15.22 -28.08
CA LEU A 245 -11.04 15.77 -29.43
C LEU A 245 -10.28 17.09 -29.61
N GLN A 246 -10.26 17.94 -28.57
CA GLN A 246 -9.51 19.20 -28.57
C GLN A 246 -7.98 18.96 -28.50
N LEU A 247 -7.53 17.91 -27.82
CA LEU A 247 -6.12 17.54 -27.69
C LEU A 247 -5.60 16.69 -28.87
N ALA A 248 -6.47 15.88 -29.48
CA ALA A 248 -6.19 14.98 -30.60
C ALA A 248 -6.09 15.69 -31.95
N GLY A 249 -5.80 16.99 -31.95
CA GLY A 249 -5.24 17.70 -33.11
C GLY A 249 -3.89 17.16 -33.62
N GLY A 250 -3.41 16.02 -33.08
CA GLY A 250 -2.26 15.27 -33.60
C GLY A 250 -2.13 13.88 -32.98
N GLN A 251 -2.45 12.86 -33.78
CA GLN A 251 -1.99 11.45 -33.72
C GLN A 251 -2.76 10.44 -32.84
N THR A 252 -3.34 9.46 -33.55
CA THR A 252 -4.02 8.25 -33.11
C THR A 252 -3.08 7.03 -33.10
N ALA A 253 -3.08 6.22 -32.04
CA ALA A 253 -2.65 4.82 -32.07
C ALA A 253 -3.84 3.92 -31.72
N ARG A 254 -4.04 2.88 -32.53
CA ARG A 254 -5.18 1.95 -32.52
C ARG A 254 -4.97 0.83 -31.50
N GLY A 255 -6.03 0.46 -30.78
CA GLY A 255 -6.14 -0.83 -30.10
C GLY A 255 -6.93 -0.82 -28.79
N SER A 256 -8.22 -0.47 -28.80
CA SER A 256 -9.10 -0.71 -27.64
C SER A 256 -10.48 -1.21 -28.11
N GLY A 257 -10.52 -2.43 -28.63
CA GLY A 257 -11.74 -3.23 -28.57
C GLY A 257 -11.98 -3.64 -27.11
N ARG A 258 -13.23 -3.82 -26.71
CA ARG A 258 -13.52 -4.39 -25.38
C ARG A 258 -12.88 -5.79 -25.29
N PRO A 259 -12.29 -6.18 -24.14
CA PRO A 259 -11.71 -7.52 -23.97
C PRO A 259 -12.69 -8.68 -24.17
N THR A 260 -14.00 -8.40 -24.08
CA THR A 260 -15.09 -9.28 -24.49
C THR A 260 -16.26 -8.42 -24.97
N GLU A 261 -17.04 -8.94 -25.93
CA GLU A 261 -18.32 -8.34 -26.33
C GLU A 261 -19.45 -8.71 -25.35
N ASN A 262 -19.25 -9.72 -24.49
CA ASN A 262 -20.20 -10.15 -23.47
C ASN A 262 -20.08 -9.29 -22.20
N LEU A 263 -20.99 -8.33 -22.05
CA LEU A 263 -21.04 -7.42 -20.89
C LEU A 263 -21.27 -8.14 -19.55
N THR A 264 -21.96 -9.29 -19.57
CA THR A 264 -22.18 -10.11 -18.36
C THR A 264 -20.86 -10.73 -17.89
N ALA A 265 -20.10 -11.35 -18.80
CA ALA A 265 -18.78 -11.91 -18.52
C ALA A 265 -17.81 -10.84 -18.00
N TYR A 266 -17.83 -9.65 -18.61
CA TYR A 266 -17.03 -8.50 -18.16
C TYR A 266 -17.38 -8.06 -16.73
N ASN A 267 -18.68 -7.91 -16.40
CA ASN A 267 -19.09 -7.52 -15.05
C ASN A 267 -18.71 -8.57 -14.00
N LEU A 268 -18.89 -9.86 -14.31
CA LEU A 268 -18.47 -10.97 -13.44
C LEU A 268 -16.96 -10.95 -13.20
N TYR A 269 -16.16 -10.69 -14.24
CA TYR A 269 -14.72 -10.50 -14.10
C TYR A 269 -14.36 -9.33 -13.17
N LEU A 270 -15.01 -8.18 -13.31
CA LEU A 270 -14.78 -7.03 -12.42
C LEU A 270 -15.13 -7.35 -10.96
N GLN A 271 -16.22 -8.08 -10.72
CA GLN A 271 -16.58 -8.59 -9.39
C GLN A 271 -15.51 -9.54 -8.85
N GLY A 272 -14.99 -10.43 -9.70
CA GLY A 272 -13.86 -11.31 -9.38
C GLY A 272 -12.63 -10.51 -8.95
N ARG A 273 -12.23 -9.49 -9.72
CA ARG A 273 -11.09 -8.60 -9.41
C ARG A 273 -11.29 -7.82 -8.10
N TYR A 274 -12.49 -7.30 -7.86
CA TYR A 274 -12.84 -6.63 -6.61
C TYR A 274 -12.60 -7.55 -5.40
N HIS A 275 -13.11 -8.79 -5.46
CA HIS A 275 -12.93 -9.76 -4.37
C HIS A 275 -11.49 -10.25 -4.24
N LEU A 276 -10.79 -10.43 -5.36
CA LEU A 276 -9.37 -10.81 -5.40
C LEU A 276 -8.54 -9.79 -4.60
N ASN A 277 -8.76 -8.49 -4.82
CA ASN A 277 -8.00 -7.39 -4.20
C ASN A 277 -8.19 -7.26 -2.68
N GLN A 278 -9.20 -7.91 -2.09
CA GLN A 278 -9.35 -7.91 -0.63
C GLN A 278 -8.30 -8.76 0.08
N ARG A 279 -7.72 -9.77 -0.61
CA ARG A 279 -6.70 -10.70 -0.08
C ARG A 279 -7.10 -11.37 1.24
N THR A 280 -8.39 -11.63 1.42
CA THR A 280 -8.93 -12.47 2.50
C THR A 280 -9.25 -13.86 1.97
N GLU A 281 -9.27 -14.88 2.84
CA GLU A 281 -9.67 -16.23 2.43
C GLU A 281 -11.06 -16.24 1.76
N GLU A 282 -12.03 -15.51 2.31
CA GLU A 282 -13.38 -15.39 1.75
C GLU A 282 -13.36 -14.67 0.39
N GLY A 283 -12.63 -13.55 0.28
CA GLY A 283 -12.52 -12.78 -0.96
C GLY A 283 -11.87 -13.59 -2.08
N LEU A 284 -10.80 -14.33 -1.79
CA LEU A 284 -10.14 -15.17 -2.78
C LEU A 284 -11.03 -16.32 -3.27
N ARG A 285 -11.80 -16.95 -2.38
CA ARG A 285 -12.79 -17.98 -2.78
C ARG A 285 -13.92 -17.40 -3.64
N LYS A 286 -14.45 -16.23 -3.27
CA LYS A 286 -15.44 -15.52 -4.09
C LYS A 286 -14.89 -15.12 -5.46
N ALA A 287 -13.62 -14.69 -5.52
CA ALA A 287 -12.98 -14.36 -6.78
C ALA A 287 -12.96 -15.57 -7.74
N VAL A 288 -12.60 -16.76 -7.24
CA VAL A 288 -12.70 -18.02 -8.01
C VAL A 288 -14.11 -18.23 -8.56
N GLU A 289 -15.14 -18.12 -7.71
CA GLU A 289 -16.54 -18.29 -8.15
C GLU A 289 -16.96 -17.31 -9.25
N PHE A 290 -16.54 -16.05 -9.17
CA PHE A 290 -16.88 -15.03 -10.16
C PHE A 290 -16.12 -15.22 -11.47
N PHE A 291 -14.84 -15.60 -11.42
CA PHE A 291 -14.08 -15.92 -12.63
C PHE A 291 -14.60 -17.19 -13.32
N ASP A 292 -14.96 -18.22 -12.56
CA ASP A 292 -15.61 -19.43 -13.11
C ASP A 292 -16.93 -19.06 -13.82
N LYS A 293 -17.76 -18.21 -13.21
CA LYS A 293 -19.00 -17.72 -13.86
C LYS A 293 -18.70 -16.90 -15.12
N ALA A 294 -17.66 -16.05 -15.10
CA ALA A 294 -17.27 -15.27 -16.28
C ALA A 294 -16.84 -16.18 -17.44
N ILE A 295 -16.14 -17.28 -17.16
CA ILE A 295 -15.73 -18.28 -18.15
C ILE A 295 -16.96 -19.05 -18.70
N VAL A 296 -17.97 -19.31 -17.87
CA VAL A 296 -19.22 -19.95 -18.33
C VAL A 296 -19.96 -19.02 -19.30
N GLU A 297 -19.97 -17.72 -19.04
CA GLU A 297 -20.60 -16.72 -19.92
C GLU A 297 -19.81 -16.47 -21.21
N ASP A 298 -18.48 -16.54 -21.15
CA ASP A 298 -17.58 -16.40 -22.29
C ASP A 298 -16.35 -17.31 -22.14
N ALA A 299 -16.39 -18.46 -22.81
CA ALA A 299 -15.35 -19.48 -22.75
C ALA A 299 -14.03 -19.08 -23.45
N GLN A 300 -14.01 -17.96 -24.18
CA GLN A 300 -12.80 -17.42 -24.82
C GLN A 300 -12.23 -16.22 -24.05
N TYR A 301 -12.82 -15.87 -22.89
CA TYR A 301 -12.45 -14.67 -22.16
C TYR A 301 -11.11 -14.81 -21.42
N ALA A 302 -10.01 -14.47 -22.10
CA ALA A 302 -8.64 -14.60 -21.60
C ALA A 302 -8.44 -13.97 -20.20
N HIS A 303 -9.02 -12.80 -19.93
CA HIS A 303 -8.87 -12.14 -18.63
C HIS A 303 -9.50 -12.94 -17.48
N ALA A 304 -10.63 -13.62 -17.70
CA ALA A 304 -11.24 -14.45 -16.67
C ALA A 304 -10.36 -15.65 -16.31
N TYR A 305 -9.71 -16.27 -17.30
CA TYR A 305 -8.71 -17.31 -17.07
C TYR A 305 -7.48 -16.80 -16.31
N SER A 306 -6.94 -15.63 -16.67
CA SER A 306 -5.83 -15.01 -15.92
C SER A 306 -6.22 -14.72 -14.47
N GLY A 307 -7.41 -14.16 -14.24
CA GLY A 307 -7.94 -13.89 -12.90
C GLY A 307 -8.15 -15.16 -12.08
N LEU A 308 -8.61 -16.24 -12.70
CA LEU A 308 -8.75 -17.55 -12.05
C LEU A 308 -7.39 -18.12 -11.64
N ALA A 309 -6.38 -18.02 -12.51
CA ALA A 309 -5.01 -18.41 -12.18
C ALA A 309 -4.48 -17.59 -10.99
N ASP A 310 -4.64 -16.27 -11.03
CA ASP A 310 -4.23 -15.36 -9.95
C ASP A 310 -4.90 -15.73 -8.62
N ALA A 311 -6.20 -16.04 -8.64
CA ALA A 311 -6.95 -16.41 -7.44
C ALA A 311 -6.41 -17.70 -6.82
N TYR A 312 -6.15 -18.74 -7.62
CA TYR A 312 -5.54 -19.98 -7.14
C TYR A 312 -4.10 -19.79 -6.63
N SER A 313 -3.28 -18.99 -7.32
CA SER A 313 -1.94 -18.61 -6.84
C SER A 313 -2.00 -17.98 -5.45
N LEU A 314 -2.91 -17.03 -5.25
CA LEU A 314 -3.05 -16.32 -3.99
C LEU A 314 -3.63 -17.22 -2.89
N LEU A 315 -4.54 -18.14 -3.20
CA LEU A 315 -5.01 -19.15 -2.24
C LEU A 315 -3.85 -20.03 -1.72
N GLY A 316 -2.89 -20.37 -2.59
CA GLY A 316 -1.64 -21.02 -2.20
C GLY A 316 -0.73 -20.11 -1.36
N HIS A 317 -0.42 -18.91 -1.86
CA HIS A 317 0.47 -17.93 -1.20
C HIS A 317 0.02 -17.61 0.23
N TYR A 318 -1.26 -17.36 0.44
CA TYR A 318 -1.81 -17.01 1.75
C TYR A 318 -2.04 -18.23 2.67
N GLY A 319 -1.58 -19.42 2.27
CA GLY A 319 -1.68 -20.65 3.06
C GLY A 319 -3.12 -21.12 3.27
N VAL A 320 -4.04 -20.76 2.36
CA VAL A 320 -5.45 -21.18 2.44
C VAL A 320 -5.60 -22.61 1.94
N LEU A 321 -4.93 -22.95 0.82
CA LEU A 321 -4.91 -24.27 0.21
C LEU A 321 -3.46 -24.76 0.09
N ALA A 322 -3.28 -26.08 0.07
CA ALA A 322 -1.95 -26.66 -0.15
C ALA A 322 -1.50 -26.44 -1.61
N PRO A 323 -0.19 -26.34 -1.90
CA PRO A 323 0.32 -26.20 -3.26
C PRO A 323 -0.22 -27.27 -4.22
N ALA A 324 -0.31 -28.52 -3.76
CA ALA A 324 -0.85 -29.64 -4.54
C ALA A 324 -2.31 -29.44 -4.99
N ASP A 325 -3.11 -28.68 -4.24
CA ASP A 325 -4.53 -28.44 -4.55
C ASP A 325 -4.74 -27.33 -5.58
N VAL A 326 -3.77 -26.41 -5.70
CA VAL A 326 -3.89 -25.21 -6.54
C VAL A 326 -3.05 -25.29 -7.81
N TRP A 327 -1.92 -25.99 -7.78
CA TRP A 327 -0.91 -26.00 -8.84
C TRP A 327 -1.49 -26.17 -10.23
N THR A 328 -2.11 -27.32 -10.48
CA THR A 328 -2.61 -27.69 -11.82
C THR A 328 -3.63 -26.67 -12.29
N ARG A 329 -4.51 -26.19 -11.40
CA ARG A 329 -5.51 -25.19 -11.73
C ARG A 329 -4.85 -23.86 -12.09
N THR A 330 -3.87 -23.41 -11.33
CA THR A 330 -3.13 -22.18 -11.65
C THR A 330 -2.43 -22.30 -13.00
N ALA A 331 -1.61 -23.33 -13.19
CA ALA A 331 -0.78 -23.49 -14.38
C ALA A 331 -1.62 -23.65 -15.66
N SER A 332 -2.67 -24.47 -15.61
CA SER A 332 -3.54 -24.67 -16.77
C SER A 332 -4.30 -23.40 -17.15
N ASN A 333 -4.83 -22.64 -16.17
CA ASN A 333 -5.56 -21.40 -16.46
C ASN A 333 -4.63 -20.29 -16.98
N ALA A 334 -3.43 -20.14 -16.41
CA ALA A 334 -2.46 -19.15 -16.89
C ALA A 334 -2.01 -19.43 -18.33
N ALA A 335 -1.69 -20.70 -18.64
CA ALA A 335 -1.32 -21.10 -20.00
C ALA A 335 -2.50 -20.93 -20.98
N TRP A 336 -3.72 -21.26 -20.55
CA TRP A 336 -4.91 -21.09 -21.39
C TRP A 336 -5.24 -19.62 -21.66
N ALA A 337 -5.05 -18.73 -20.67
CA ALA A 337 -5.24 -17.29 -20.86
C ALA A 337 -4.34 -16.73 -21.98
N VAL A 338 -3.07 -17.12 -22.02
CA VAL A 338 -2.13 -16.71 -23.07
C VAL A 338 -2.51 -17.30 -24.42
N LEU A 339 -3.02 -18.54 -24.44
CA LEU A 339 -3.49 -19.18 -25.67
C LEU A 339 -4.74 -18.48 -26.24
N GLN A 340 -5.62 -17.97 -25.39
CA GLN A 340 -6.79 -17.20 -25.83
C GLN A 340 -6.41 -15.80 -26.32
N ASP A 341 -5.45 -15.15 -25.67
CA ASP A 341 -4.98 -13.82 -26.05
C ASP A 341 -3.47 -13.63 -25.77
N GLU A 342 -2.66 -13.77 -26.82
CA GLU A 342 -1.20 -13.56 -26.78
C GLU A 342 -0.77 -12.08 -26.63
N HIS A 343 -1.74 -11.17 -26.64
CA HIS A 343 -1.53 -9.74 -26.45
C HIS A 343 -2.04 -9.25 -25.08
N SER A 344 -2.54 -10.14 -24.21
CA SER A 344 -2.94 -9.78 -22.84
C SER A 344 -1.74 -9.73 -21.90
N ALA A 345 -1.45 -8.52 -21.38
CA ALA A 345 -0.42 -8.32 -20.37
C ALA A 345 -0.75 -9.09 -19.06
N GLU A 346 -2.01 -9.20 -18.68
CA GLU A 346 -2.48 -9.97 -17.53
C GLU A 346 -2.18 -11.46 -17.69
N ALA A 347 -2.50 -12.04 -18.85
CA ALA A 347 -2.26 -13.45 -19.13
C ALA A 347 -0.77 -13.79 -19.03
N HIS A 348 0.08 -12.98 -19.65
CA HIS A 348 1.54 -13.11 -19.55
C HIS A 348 2.05 -12.92 -18.12
N THR A 349 1.48 -11.99 -17.35
CA THR A 349 1.82 -11.77 -15.92
C THR A 349 1.49 -13.00 -15.07
N SER A 350 0.31 -13.59 -15.24
CA SER A 350 -0.10 -14.80 -14.51
C SER A 350 0.79 -16.00 -14.87
N LEU A 351 1.13 -16.18 -16.16
CA LEU A 351 2.01 -17.25 -16.60
C LEU A 351 3.44 -17.08 -16.06
N ALA A 352 3.95 -15.86 -16.06
CA ALA A 352 5.25 -15.54 -15.48
C ALA A 352 5.31 -15.91 -13.98
N HIS A 353 4.27 -15.58 -13.24
CA HIS A 353 4.15 -15.91 -11.82
C HIS A 353 4.15 -17.42 -11.56
N VAL A 354 3.43 -18.20 -12.38
CA VAL A 354 3.46 -19.68 -12.29
C VAL A 354 4.87 -20.20 -12.53
N LYS A 355 5.50 -19.74 -13.61
CA LYS A 355 6.84 -20.20 -13.98
C LYS A 355 7.86 -19.98 -12.86
N SER A 356 7.81 -18.85 -12.17
CA SER A 356 8.77 -18.58 -11.10
C SER A 356 8.40 -19.24 -9.77
N THR A 357 7.12 -19.33 -9.42
CA THR A 357 6.70 -19.78 -8.08
C THR A 357 6.44 -21.28 -7.98
N GLN A 358 6.10 -21.91 -9.11
CA GLN A 358 5.80 -23.33 -9.21
C GLN A 358 6.93 -24.03 -9.98
N ASP A 359 7.19 -23.64 -11.22
CA ASP A 359 8.14 -24.40 -12.06
C ASP A 359 9.62 -24.12 -11.70
N TRP A 360 9.89 -23.05 -10.96
CA TRP A 360 11.23 -22.47 -10.74
C TRP A 360 11.98 -22.23 -12.07
N ASP A 361 11.22 -21.97 -13.15
CA ASP A 361 11.71 -21.54 -14.45
C ASP A 361 11.94 -20.03 -14.42
N TRP A 362 13.02 -19.60 -13.76
CA TRP A 362 13.33 -18.17 -13.55
C TRP A 362 13.50 -17.42 -14.87
N LEU A 363 14.18 -18.03 -15.85
CA LEU A 363 14.42 -17.42 -17.15
C LEU A 363 13.13 -17.33 -17.96
N GLY A 364 12.30 -18.37 -17.95
CA GLY A 364 10.99 -18.32 -18.60
C GLY A 364 10.07 -17.30 -17.93
N ALA A 365 10.06 -17.23 -16.60
CA ALA A 365 9.27 -16.23 -15.87
C ALA A 365 9.67 -14.81 -16.24
N GLU A 366 10.97 -14.51 -16.26
CA GLU A 366 11.46 -13.17 -16.63
C GLU A 366 11.05 -12.79 -18.07
N ARG A 367 11.13 -13.73 -19.02
CA ARG A 367 10.67 -13.49 -20.40
C ARG A 367 9.19 -13.13 -20.47
N GLU A 368 8.35 -13.85 -19.72
CA GLU A 368 6.91 -13.60 -19.68
C GLU A 368 6.58 -12.26 -18.98
N PHE A 369 7.28 -11.90 -17.89
CA PHE A 369 7.13 -10.58 -17.26
C PHE A 369 7.55 -9.46 -18.20
N GLN A 370 8.67 -9.60 -18.91
CA GLN A 370 9.11 -8.62 -19.91
C GLN A 370 8.13 -8.52 -21.07
N ARG A 371 7.53 -9.65 -21.49
CA ARG A 371 6.47 -9.65 -22.51
C ARG A 371 5.24 -8.89 -22.02
N ALA A 372 4.78 -9.14 -20.80
CA ALA A 372 3.67 -8.41 -20.19
C ALA A 372 3.93 -6.89 -20.16
N LEU A 373 5.11 -6.47 -19.70
CA LEU A 373 5.50 -5.05 -19.64
C LEU A 373 5.74 -4.43 -21.02
N SER A 374 6.05 -5.23 -22.05
CA SER A 374 6.12 -4.75 -23.44
C SER A 374 4.74 -4.49 -24.05
N LEU A 375 3.73 -5.24 -23.59
CA LEU A 375 2.34 -5.13 -24.04
C LEU A 375 1.61 -3.99 -23.32
N ASP A 376 1.78 -3.90 -21.99
CA ASP A 376 1.29 -2.80 -21.19
C ASP A 376 2.36 -2.34 -20.18
N PRO A 377 3.14 -1.29 -20.53
CA PRO A 377 4.14 -0.71 -19.63
C PRO A 377 3.55 0.00 -18.41
N ARG A 378 2.23 0.17 -18.31
CA ARG A 378 1.55 0.83 -17.20
C ARG A 378 0.76 -0.15 -16.34
N TYR A 379 0.91 -1.46 -16.53
CA TYR A 379 0.20 -2.46 -15.73
C TYR A 379 0.86 -2.66 -14.35
N PRO A 380 0.25 -2.18 -13.24
CA PRO A 380 0.91 -2.17 -11.93
C PRO A 380 1.21 -3.57 -11.40
N THR A 381 0.33 -4.55 -11.69
CA THR A 381 0.50 -5.94 -11.23
C THR A 381 1.69 -6.61 -11.89
N ALA A 382 2.01 -6.30 -13.15
CA ALA A 382 3.18 -6.86 -13.83
C ALA A 382 4.47 -6.41 -13.14
N HIS A 383 4.62 -5.09 -12.92
CA HIS A 383 5.74 -4.53 -12.17
C HIS A 383 5.84 -5.14 -10.75
N HIS A 384 4.72 -5.20 -10.04
CA HIS A 384 4.65 -5.76 -8.70
C HIS A 384 5.12 -7.23 -8.66
N TRP A 385 4.54 -8.09 -9.49
CA TRP A 385 4.82 -9.53 -9.45
C TRP A 385 6.19 -9.87 -10.05
N TYR A 386 6.66 -9.10 -11.03
CA TYR A 386 8.01 -9.24 -11.53
C TYR A 386 9.04 -8.99 -10.42
N ALA A 387 8.82 -7.93 -9.63
CA ALA A 387 9.66 -7.63 -8.48
C ALA A 387 9.65 -8.75 -7.42
N VAL A 388 8.48 -9.15 -6.94
CA VAL A 388 8.39 -10.03 -5.75
C VAL A 388 8.51 -11.51 -6.06
N SER A 389 8.18 -11.94 -7.28
CA SER A 389 8.14 -13.36 -7.64
C SER A 389 9.26 -13.76 -8.59
N CYS A 390 10.05 -12.82 -9.12
CA CYS A 390 11.17 -13.13 -10.01
C CYS A 390 12.47 -12.44 -9.56
N LEU A 391 12.51 -11.11 -9.58
CA LEU A 391 13.73 -10.34 -9.30
C LEU A 391 14.24 -10.54 -7.86
N ALA A 392 13.36 -10.38 -6.86
CA ALA A 392 13.74 -10.55 -5.47
C ALA A 392 14.19 -11.99 -5.15
N PRO A 393 13.48 -13.07 -5.55
CA PRO A 393 13.96 -14.45 -5.42
C PRO A 393 15.35 -14.69 -6.02
N MET A 394 15.67 -14.08 -7.16
CA MET A 394 16.99 -14.15 -7.80
C MET A 394 18.07 -13.30 -7.10
N GLY A 395 17.71 -12.56 -6.05
CA GLY A 395 18.61 -11.66 -5.33
C GLY A 395 18.86 -10.31 -6.02
N ARG A 396 18.12 -10.00 -7.09
CA ARG A 396 18.19 -8.71 -7.82
C ARG A 396 17.34 -7.65 -7.10
N LEU A 397 17.73 -7.36 -5.86
CA LEU A 397 16.92 -6.57 -4.92
C LEU A 397 16.84 -5.07 -5.24
N GLU A 398 17.82 -4.51 -5.96
CA GLU A 398 17.74 -3.11 -6.41
C GLU A 398 16.70 -2.96 -7.52
N GLU A 399 16.79 -3.80 -8.55
CA GLU A 399 15.81 -3.85 -9.65
C GLU A 399 14.40 -4.14 -9.12
N ALA A 400 14.26 -5.08 -8.17
CA ALA A 400 12.98 -5.34 -7.51
C ALA A 400 12.42 -4.09 -6.79
N ARG A 401 13.27 -3.25 -6.19
CA ARG A 401 12.82 -1.99 -5.55
C ARG A 401 12.35 -0.99 -6.60
N GLU A 402 13.07 -0.86 -7.71
CA GLU A 402 12.71 0.04 -8.81
C GLU A 402 11.34 -0.31 -9.39
N GLU A 403 11.14 -1.59 -9.74
CA GLU A 403 9.87 -2.12 -10.23
C GLU A 403 8.73 -1.94 -9.21
N MET A 404 8.99 -2.16 -7.92
CA MET A 404 7.98 -1.88 -6.88
C MET A 404 7.65 -0.40 -6.72
N SER A 405 8.63 0.48 -6.93
CA SER A 405 8.41 1.94 -6.86
C SER A 405 7.49 2.37 -8.01
N LEU A 406 7.74 1.87 -9.22
CA LEU A 406 6.86 2.07 -10.38
C LEU A 406 5.45 1.51 -10.13
N ALA A 407 5.33 0.30 -9.59
CA ALA A 407 4.04 -0.28 -9.24
C ALA A 407 3.26 0.61 -8.24
N GLN A 408 3.94 1.20 -7.26
CA GLN A 408 3.33 2.11 -6.28
C GLN A 408 2.95 3.46 -6.89
N GLU A 409 3.75 3.99 -7.83
CA GLU A 409 3.40 5.21 -8.57
C GLU A 409 2.17 5.01 -9.46
N LEU A 410 2.04 3.83 -10.07
CA LEU A 410 0.90 3.49 -10.92
C LEU A 410 -0.37 3.15 -10.13
N ASP A 411 -0.25 2.59 -8.92
CA ASP A 411 -1.36 2.29 -8.01
C ASP A 411 -1.05 2.71 -6.55
N PRO A 412 -1.17 4.00 -6.21
CA PRO A 412 -0.73 4.56 -4.93
C PRO A 412 -1.63 4.20 -3.74
N ILE A 413 -2.83 3.64 -3.98
CA ILE A 413 -3.78 3.28 -2.92
C ILE A 413 -3.77 1.78 -2.60
N SER A 414 -2.99 0.99 -3.35
CA SER A 414 -2.88 -0.44 -3.11
C SER A 414 -2.08 -0.76 -1.86
N SER A 415 -2.79 -1.20 -0.80
CA SER A 415 -2.16 -1.70 0.42
C SER A 415 -1.29 -2.94 0.16
N ILE A 416 -1.53 -3.68 -0.92
CA ILE A 416 -0.79 -4.89 -1.28
C ILE A 416 0.59 -4.51 -1.81
N ILE A 417 0.63 -3.59 -2.78
CA ILE A 417 1.86 -3.06 -3.36
C ILE A 417 2.68 -2.34 -2.28
N ALA A 418 2.01 -1.53 -1.45
CA ALA A 418 2.66 -0.85 -0.35
C ALA A 418 3.33 -1.85 0.63
N ARG A 419 2.61 -2.90 1.03
CA ARG A 419 3.13 -3.96 1.91
C ARG A 419 4.30 -4.72 1.29
N ASP A 420 4.23 -5.02 0.01
CA ASP A 420 5.26 -5.78 -0.68
C ASP A 420 6.52 -4.97 -0.96
N LEU A 421 6.41 -3.65 -1.11
CA LEU A 421 7.57 -2.76 -1.09
C LEU A 421 8.28 -2.79 0.28
N ALA A 422 7.53 -2.82 1.39
CA ALA A 422 8.12 -2.99 2.72
C ALA A 422 8.88 -4.33 2.82
N ARG A 423 8.33 -5.39 2.22
CA ARG A 423 8.98 -6.70 2.16
C ARG A 423 10.26 -6.69 1.32
N VAL A 424 10.30 -5.96 0.20
CA VAL A 424 11.53 -5.77 -0.58
C VAL A 424 12.59 -5.03 0.23
N HIS A 425 12.23 -3.97 0.96
CA HIS A 425 13.16 -3.29 1.87
C HIS A 425 13.66 -4.21 3.00
N TYR A 426 12.79 -5.06 3.54
CA TYR A 426 13.15 -6.09 4.51
C TYR A 426 14.19 -7.08 3.95
N TYR A 427 14.00 -7.59 2.72
CA TYR A 427 14.98 -8.46 2.06
C TYR A 427 16.31 -7.76 1.77
N ARG A 428 16.28 -6.44 1.52
CA ARG A 428 17.47 -5.59 1.42
C ARG A 428 18.15 -5.32 2.76
N GLN A 429 17.55 -5.72 3.87
CA GLN A 429 17.95 -5.35 5.23
C GLN A 429 17.98 -3.83 5.47
N ASP A 430 17.25 -3.07 4.64
CA ASP A 430 17.00 -1.66 4.85
C ASP A 430 15.81 -1.51 5.80
N PHE A 431 16.05 -1.83 7.08
CA PHE A 431 14.97 -1.96 8.05
C PHE A 431 14.29 -0.62 8.37
N GLU A 432 14.97 0.51 8.20
CA GLU A 432 14.34 1.83 8.41
C GLU A 432 13.34 2.11 7.30
N ALA A 433 13.73 1.95 6.02
CA ALA A 433 12.79 2.10 4.91
C ALA A 433 11.64 1.07 4.96
N ALA A 434 11.93 -0.16 5.41
CA ALA A 434 10.91 -1.18 5.61
C ALA A 434 9.87 -0.75 6.64
N LEU A 435 10.30 -0.18 7.78
CA LEU A 435 9.39 0.31 8.82
C LEU A 435 8.56 1.51 8.36
N ASP A 436 9.18 2.47 7.66
CA ASP A 436 8.46 3.62 7.08
C ASP A 436 7.36 3.15 6.13
N GLN A 437 7.65 2.15 5.32
CA GLN A 437 6.69 1.58 4.38
C GLN A 437 5.62 0.70 5.06
N CYS A 438 5.97 -0.01 6.15
CA CYS A 438 4.98 -0.69 7.00
C CYS A 438 3.99 0.33 7.57
N ASP A 439 4.51 1.44 8.08
CA ASP A 439 3.72 2.52 8.66
C ASP A 439 2.79 3.12 7.60
N HIS A 440 3.28 3.39 6.39
CA HIS A 440 2.46 3.84 5.25
C HIS A 440 1.34 2.85 4.91
N THR A 441 1.65 1.56 4.84
CA THR A 441 0.67 0.50 4.57
C THR A 441 -0.44 0.46 5.62
N ILE A 442 -0.08 0.57 6.91
CA ILE A 442 -1.05 0.60 8.02
C ILE A 442 -1.93 1.86 7.97
N GLU A 443 -1.42 2.96 7.43
CA GLU A 443 -2.20 4.18 7.21
C GLU A 443 -3.25 4.02 6.12
N LEU A 444 -2.86 3.42 5.00
CA LEU A 444 -3.75 3.12 3.88
C LEU A 444 -4.87 2.16 4.33
N ASN A 445 -4.51 1.11 5.08
CA ASN A 445 -5.47 0.13 5.55
C ASN A 445 -5.11 -0.43 6.94
N PRO A 446 -5.68 0.16 8.03
CA PRO A 446 -5.44 -0.29 9.40
C PRO A 446 -5.96 -1.69 9.74
N HIS A 447 -6.78 -2.29 8.87
CA HIS A 447 -7.34 -3.64 9.05
C HIS A 447 -6.71 -4.65 8.09
N PHE A 448 -5.54 -4.34 7.54
CA PHE A 448 -4.80 -5.24 6.66
C PHE A 448 -3.79 -6.08 7.44
N SER A 449 -4.17 -7.30 7.82
CA SER A 449 -3.32 -8.23 8.61
C SER A 449 -1.88 -8.40 8.05
N PRO A 450 -1.66 -8.53 6.73
CA PRO A 450 -0.31 -8.65 6.17
C PRO A 450 0.62 -7.46 6.44
N ALA A 451 0.10 -6.26 6.70
CA ALA A 451 0.92 -5.10 7.06
C ALA A 451 1.59 -5.28 8.42
N TYR A 452 0.85 -5.82 9.39
CA TYR A 452 1.36 -6.10 10.73
C TYR A 452 2.30 -7.31 10.76
N TRP A 453 2.10 -8.27 9.85
CA TRP A 453 3.02 -9.39 9.68
C TRP A 453 4.42 -8.93 9.24
N ILE A 454 4.51 -8.11 8.19
CA ILE A 454 5.83 -7.62 7.74
C ILE A 454 6.47 -6.69 8.77
N LEU A 455 5.68 -5.88 9.48
CA LEU A 455 6.15 -5.08 10.61
C LEU A 455 6.79 -5.96 11.70
N GLY A 456 6.11 -7.05 12.08
CA GLY A 456 6.62 -8.02 13.05
C GLY A 456 7.93 -8.66 12.59
N LEU A 457 8.03 -9.07 11.33
CA LEU A 457 9.27 -9.63 10.78
C LEU A 457 10.45 -8.65 10.82
N VAL A 458 10.21 -7.38 10.48
CA VAL A 458 11.26 -6.35 10.53
C VAL A 458 11.71 -6.11 11.98
N GLN A 459 10.77 -6.04 12.92
CA GLN A 459 11.06 -5.84 14.35
C GLN A 459 11.80 -7.05 14.95
N GLU A 460 11.39 -8.26 14.59
CA GLU A 460 12.05 -9.50 15.00
C GLU A 460 13.52 -9.54 14.54
N GLN A 461 13.80 -9.19 13.28
CA GLN A 461 15.18 -9.13 12.76
C GLN A 461 16.03 -8.06 13.44
N ARG A 462 15.41 -6.99 13.93
CA ARG A 462 16.08 -5.95 14.73
C ARG A 462 16.28 -6.35 16.20
N GLY A 463 15.79 -7.52 16.64
CA GLY A 463 15.81 -7.95 18.03
C GLY A 463 14.79 -7.24 18.93
N GLU A 464 13.85 -6.51 18.34
CA GLU A 464 12.75 -5.80 19.03
C GLU A 464 11.61 -6.79 19.31
N PHE A 465 11.87 -7.79 20.16
CA PHE A 465 10.99 -8.94 20.29
C PHE A 465 9.61 -8.61 20.88
N ASP A 466 9.53 -7.71 21.86
CA ASP A 466 8.24 -7.35 22.46
C ASP A 466 7.37 -6.52 21.49
N GLU A 467 7.99 -5.66 20.67
CA GLU A 467 7.34 -4.99 19.55
C GLU A 467 6.84 -5.98 18.49
N SER A 468 7.69 -6.93 18.10
CA SER A 468 7.35 -7.96 17.12
C SER A 468 6.17 -8.82 17.58
N VAL A 469 6.17 -9.27 18.84
CA VAL A 469 5.04 -10.00 19.44
C VAL A 469 3.75 -9.18 19.33
N ALA A 470 3.78 -7.89 19.66
CA ALA A 470 2.61 -7.02 19.57
C ALA A 470 2.09 -6.90 18.13
N ALA A 471 2.99 -6.76 17.15
CA ALA A 471 2.64 -6.70 15.73
C ALA A 471 1.97 -8.01 15.26
N PHE A 472 2.54 -9.17 15.59
CA PHE A 472 1.94 -10.46 15.23
C PHE A 472 0.62 -10.73 15.95
N GLN A 473 0.49 -10.35 17.23
CA GLN A 473 -0.79 -10.42 17.94
C GLN A 473 -1.85 -9.56 17.26
N ARG A 474 -1.49 -8.35 16.79
CA ARG A 474 -2.41 -7.51 16.02
C ARG A 474 -2.79 -8.15 14.68
N ALA A 475 -1.84 -8.77 13.98
CA ALA A 475 -2.11 -9.52 12.75
C ALA A 475 -3.08 -10.68 13.00
N ILE A 476 -2.92 -11.42 14.11
CA ILE A 476 -3.81 -12.50 14.54
C ILE A 476 -5.19 -11.98 14.95
N GLN A 477 -5.30 -10.85 15.64
CA GLN A 477 -6.62 -10.26 15.96
C GLN A 477 -7.43 -9.95 14.70
N ILE A 478 -6.77 -9.45 13.66
CA ILE A 478 -7.41 -9.15 12.36
C ILE A 478 -7.71 -10.44 11.58
N SER A 479 -6.85 -11.46 11.68
CA SER A 479 -7.00 -12.73 10.98
C SER A 479 -6.75 -13.94 11.90
N PRO A 480 -7.71 -14.28 12.79
CA PRO A 480 -7.48 -15.24 13.88
C PRO A 480 -7.18 -16.68 13.44
N ARG A 481 -7.57 -17.01 12.21
CA ARG A 481 -7.46 -18.36 11.64
C ARG A 481 -6.21 -18.58 10.79
N SER A 482 -5.30 -17.61 10.72
CA SER A 482 -4.12 -17.69 9.85
C SER A 482 -2.97 -18.45 10.54
N PRO A 483 -2.58 -19.65 10.04
CA PRO A 483 -1.46 -20.40 10.62
C PRO A 483 -0.12 -19.67 10.45
N ILE A 484 0.06 -18.92 9.36
CA ILE A 484 1.28 -18.14 9.08
C ILE A 484 1.53 -17.12 10.20
N MET A 485 0.47 -16.42 10.65
CA MET A 485 0.59 -15.42 11.73
C MET A 485 0.90 -16.08 13.07
N GLN A 486 0.32 -17.25 13.34
CA GLN A 486 0.60 -18.03 14.55
C GLN A 486 2.03 -18.55 14.58
N ALA A 487 2.52 -19.09 13.46
CA ALA A 487 3.89 -19.58 13.35
C ALA A 487 4.93 -18.45 13.52
N ALA A 488 4.68 -17.28 12.93
CA ALA A 488 5.53 -16.11 13.11
C ALA A 488 5.59 -15.66 14.58
N LEU A 489 4.44 -15.62 15.28
CA LEU A 489 4.40 -15.33 16.71
C LEU A 489 5.18 -16.38 17.52
N GLY A 490 4.95 -17.67 17.25
CA GLY A 490 5.66 -18.76 17.92
C GLY A 490 7.17 -18.66 17.74
N ARG A 491 7.61 -18.29 16.54
CA ARG A 491 9.02 -18.13 16.20
C ARG A 491 9.65 -16.98 17.00
N THR A 492 8.98 -15.82 17.05
CA THR A 492 9.45 -14.67 17.84
C THR A 492 9.51 -15.01 19.33
N LEU A 493 8.52 -15.73 19.87
CA LEU A 493 8.53 -16.17 21.27
C LEU A 493 9.68 -17.14 21.56
N ALA A 494 10.01 -18.04 20.63
CA ALA A 494 11.16 -18.94 20.77
C ALA A 494 12.47 -18.14 20.83
N LEU A 495 12.66 -17.18 19.91
CA LEU A 495 13.84 -16.31 19.89
C LEU A 495 13.95 -15.39 21.11
N SER A 496 12.81 -14.93 21.66
CA SER A 496 12.78 -14.07 22.85
C SER A 496 12.95 -14.86 24.16
N GLY A 497 13.29 -16.15 24.11
CA GLY A 497 13.48 -17.02 25.27
C GLY A 497 12.19 -17.54 25.93
N LYS A 498 11.00 -17.22 25.38
CA LYS A 498 9.69 -17.69 25.86
C LYS A 498 9.37 -19.09 25.30
N ARG A 499 10.30 -20.04 25.50
CA ARG A 499 10.29 -21.37 24.89
C ARG A 499 8.99 -22.15 25.10
N GLN A 500 8.43 -22.11 26.31
CA GLN A 500 7.21 -22.86 26.62
C GLN A 500 5.99 -22.34 25.85
N ASP A 501 5.94 -21.03 25.58
CA ASP A 501 4.85 -20.40 24.84
C ASP A 501 4.95 -20.76 23.36
N ALA A 502 6.17 -20.78 22.81
CA ALA A 502 6.44 -21.21 21.46
C ALA A 502 6.11 -22.70 21.23
N LEU A 503 6.43 -23.58 22.19
CA LEU A 503 6.06 -25.00 22.12
C LEU A 503 4.54 -25.20 22.12
N ARG A 504 3.80 -24.43 22.92
CA ARG A 504 2.32 -24.47 22.90
C ARG A 504 1.76 -24.07 21.53
N ILE A 505 2.32 -23.02 20.92
CA ILE A 505 1.92 -22.62 19.56
C ILE A 505 2.25 -23.70 18.55
N LEU A 506 3.43 -24.35 18.64
CA LEU A 506 3.80 -25.45 17.76
C LEU A 506 2.84 -26.63 17.86
N GLU A 507 2.45 -27.01 19.09
CA GLU A 507 1.43 -28.05 19.32
C GLU A 507 0.07 -27.68 18.72
N ASP A 508 -0.36 -26.43 18.90
CA ASP A 508 -1.62 -25.95 18.32
C ASP A 508 -1.57 -25.92 16.77
N LEU A 509 -0.42 -25.58 16.18
CA LEU A 509 -0.20 -25.64 14.73
C LEU A 509 -0.25 -27.08 14.20
N HIS A 510 0.34 -28.04 14.91
CA HIS A 510 0.22 -29.46 14.55
C HIS A 510 -1.23 -29.94 14.63
N ARG A 511 -1.98 -29.58 15.68
CA ARG A 511 -3.41 -29.89 15.78
C ARG A 511 -4.22 -29.21 14.68
N LEU A 512 -3.84 -28.00 14.27
CA LEU A 512 -4.49 -27.28 13.18
C LEU A 512 -4.22 -27.92 11.82
N ALA A 513 -3.03 -28.50 11.63
CA ALA A 513 -2.64 -29.21 10.41
C ALA A 513 -3.51 -30.44 10.11
N GLU A 514 -4.18 -31.01 11.12
CA GLU A 514 -5.17 -32.08 10.93
C GLU A 514 -6.46 -31.60 10.23
N LYS A 515 -6.71 -30.28 10.22
CA LYS A 515 -7.99 -29.69 9.77
C LYS A 515 -7.83 -28.77 8.56
N ARG A 516 -6.66 -28.17 8.37
CA ARG A 516 -6.37 -27.27 7.25
C ARG A 516 -4.88 -27.29 6.92
N TYR A 517 -4.54 -26.71 5.76
CA TYR A 517 -3.15 -26.54 5.38
C TYR A 517 -2.39 -25.65 6.39
N VAL A 518 -1.22 -26.11 6.80
CA VAL A 518 -0.23 -25.37 7.60
C VAL A 518 1.11 -25.55 6.88
N SER A 519 1.77 -24.43 6.57
CA SER A 519 2.99 -24.43 5.76
C SER A 519 4.13 -25.17 6.47
N PRO A 520 4.69 -26.24 5.88
CA PRO A 520 5.92 -26.87 6.34
C PRO A 520 7.10 -25.90 6.48
N PHE A 521 7.14 -24.87 5.63
CA PHE A 521 8.19 -23.85 5.67
C PHE A 521 8.15 -23.03 6.97
N GLU A 522 6.95 -22.63 7.40
CA GLU A 522 6.78 -21.89 8.65
C GLU A 522 7.01 -22.78 9.88
N LEU A 523 6.63 -24.07 9.82
CA LEU A 523 6.99 -25.05 10.86
C LEU A 523 8.50 -25.22 10.98
N ALA A 524 9.21 -25.34 9.85
CA ALA A 524 10.67 -25.39 9.84
C ALA A 524 11.28 -24.15 10.52
N SER A 525 10.78 -22.94 10.19
CA SER A 525 11.24 -21.69 10.78
C SER A 525 11.10 -21.67 12.31
N LEU A 526 9.96 -22.17 12.82
CA LEU A 526 9.71 -22.30 14.26
C LEU A 526 10.63 -23.31 14.94
N HIS A 527 10.83 -24.50 14.35
CA HIS A 527 11.76 -25.50 14.88
C HIS A 527 13.20 -24.97 14.96
N PHE A 528 13.68 -24.27 13.93
CA PHE A 528 15.00 -23.64 13.98
C PHE A 528 15.09 -22.58 15.09
N ALA A 529 14.06 -21.76 15.28
CA ALA A 529 14.03 -20.78 16.37
C ALA A 529 14.01 -21.44 17.77
N LEU A 530 13.46 -22.66 17.88
CA LEU A 530 13.52 -23.49 19.10
C LEU A 530 14.86 -24.22 19.28
N GLY A 531 15.82 -24.08 18.37
CA GLY A 531 17.08 -24.82 18.39
C GLY A 531 16.94 -26.31 18.06
N GLN A 532 15.82 -26.71 17.46
CA GLN A 532 15.52 -28.08 17.04
C GLN A 532 15.94 -28.27 15.58
N SER A 533 17.25 -28.25 15.32
CA SER A 533 17.78 -28.24 13.95
C SER A 533 17.42 -29.49 13.15
N GLY A 534 17.34 -30.67 13.78
CA GLY A 534 16.98 -31.92 13.10
C GLY A 534 15.56 -31.84 12.51
N GLU A 535 14.59 -31.55 13.36
CA GLU A 535 13.19 -31.34 12.98
C GLU A 535 13.04 -30.17 12.01
N GLY A 536 13.82 -29.10 12.19
CA GLY A 536 13.86 -27.97 11.26
C GLY A 536 14.21 -28.38 9.83
N PHE A 537 15.23 -29.23 9.66
CA PHE A 537 15.61 -29.74 8.33
C PHE A 537 14.62 -30.78 7.77
N GLU A 538 13.96 -31.56 8.62
CA GLU A 538 12.87 -32.46 8.20
C GLU A 538 11.70 -31.67 7.61
N TRP A 539 11.23 -30.65 8.32
CA TRP A 539 10.15 -29.78 7.84
C TRP A 539 10.55 -28.95 6.63
N LEU A 540 11.80 -28.47 6.57
CA LEU A 540 12.29 -27.77 5.38
C LEU A 540 12.34 -28.71 4.18
N SER A 541 12.79 -29.96 4.36
CA SER A 541 12.76 -30.98 3.30
C SER A 541 11.35 -31.27 2.84
N LYS A 542 10.38 -31.34 3.76
CA LYS A 542 8.96 -31.43 3.41
C LYS A 542 8.47 -30.20 2.65
N ALA A 543 8.92 -28.99 3.01
CA ALA A 543 8.56 -27.78 2.28
C ALA A 543 9.00 -27.86 0.81
N PHE A 544 10.19 -28.41 0.53
CA PHE A 544 10.67 -28.69 -0.83
C PHE A 544 9.85 -29.75 -1.57
N GLN A 545 9.45 -30.82 -0.89
CA GLN A 545 8.60 -31.87 -1.48
C GLN A 545 7.22 -31.32 -1.83
N ASP A 546 6.62 -30.57 -0.92
CA ASP A 546 5.30 -29.93 -1.09
C ASP A 546 5.39 -28.70 -2.01
N ARG A 547 6.60 -28.27 -2.38
CA ARG A 547 6.89 -27.05 -3.16
C ARG A 547 6.16 -25.83 -2.60
N CYS A 548 6.38 -25.56 -1.32
CA CYS A 548 5.80 -24.42 -0.62
C CYS A 548 6.18 -23.10 -1.29
N PHE A 549 5.22 -22.18 -1.38
CA PHE A 549 5.39 -20.89 -2.06
C PHE A 549 6.54 -20.07 -1.46
N GLU A 550 6.70 -20.12 -0.13
CA GLU A 550 7.66 -19.33 0.63
C GLU A 550 9.12 -19.66 0.29
N LEU A 551 9.38 -20.82 -0.33
CA LEU A 551 10.72 -21.23 -0.76
C LEU A 551 11.38 -20.25 -1.73
N ILE A 552 10.60 -19.51 -2.52
CA ILE A 552 11.16 -18.49 -3.43
C ILE A 552 11.89 -17.37 -2.68
N SER A 553 11.59 -17.17 -1.39
CA SER A 553 12.24 -16.17 -0.55
C SER A 553 13.50 -16.69 0.15
N LEU A 554 13.79 -17.99 0.07
CA LEU A 554 14.84 -18.66 0.87
C LEU A 554 16.23 -18.02 0.68
N ARG A 555 16.54 -17.51 -0.52
CA ARG A 555 17.81 -16.82 -0.83
C ARG A 555 17.97 -15.51 -0.06
N VAL A 556 16.88 -14.75 0.05
CA VAL A 556 16.90 -13.33 0.41
C VAL A 556 16.32 -13.04 1.79
N ASP A 557 15.50 -13.94 2.33
CA ASP A 557 14.90 -13.77 3.65
C ASP A 557 15.96 -13.88 4.76
N PRO A 558 16.21 -12.79 5.53
CA PRO A 558 17.19 -12.77 6.63
C PRO A 558 16.96 -13.83 7.71
N ARG A 559 15.75 -14.38 7.84
CA ARG A 559 15.45 -15.47 8.81
C ARG A 559 16.34 -16.70 8.62
N TRP A 560 16.86 -16.93 7.42
CA TRP A 560 17.67 -18.10 7.06
C TRP A 560 19.18 -17.81 7.01
N GLN A 561 19.58 -16.57 7.31
CA GLN A 561 20.98 -16.12 7.15
C GLN A 561 21.98 -16.96 7.96
N SER A 562 21.62 -17.40 9.16
CA SER A 562 22.48 -18.25 10.00
C SER A 562 22.67 -19.66 9.46
N LEU A 563 21.77 -20.13 8.58
CA LEU A 563 21.83 -21.46 7.98
C LEU A 563 22.56 -21.46 6.63
N LYS A 564 22.91 -20.29 6.09
CA LYS A 564 23.56 -20.19 4.78
C LYS A 564 24.93 -20.88 4.69
N SER A 565 25.62 -21.13 5.80
CA SER A 565 26.88 -21.89 5.83
C SER A 565 26.70 -23.39 6.07
N ASP A 566 25.47 -23.85 6.31
CA ASP A 566 25.18 -25.26 6.58
C ASP A 566 25.13 -26.07 5.26
N LEU A 567 25.75 -27.24 5.26
CA LEU A 567 25.84 -28.10 4.08
C LEU A 567 24.47 -28.64 3.63
N GLN A 568 23.59 -29.01 4.56
CA GLN A 568 22.25 -29.50 4.24
C GLN A 568 21.40 -28.37 3.66
N PHE A 569 21.53 -27.17 4.23
CA PHE A 569 20.86 -25.99 3.69
C PHE A 569 21.32 -25.69 2.25
N HIS A 570 22.63 -25.72 1.99
CA HIS A 570 23.17 -25.54 0.63
C HIS A 570 22.66 -26.60 -0.36
N GLN A 571 22.56 -27.87 0.04
CA GLN A 571 22.05 -28.95 -0.81
C GLN A 571 20.56 -28.80 -1.14
N LEU A 572 19.76 -28.27 -0.23
CA LEU A 572 18.36 -27.95 -0.48
C LEU A 572 18.24 -26.72 -1.38
N PHE A 573 19.03 -25.68 -1.09
CA PHE A 573 19.05 -24.43 -1.85
C PHE A 573 19.39 -24.62 -3.34
N SER A 574 20.34 -25.49 -3.66
CA SER A 574 20.71 -25.77 -5.06
C SER A 574 19.57 -26.35 -5.90
N ARG A 575 18.57 -26.98 -5.26
CA ARG A 575 17.38 -27.52 -5.95
C ARG A 575 16.44 -26.42 -6.46
N LEU A 576 16.52 -25.19 -5.93
CA LEU A 576 15.73 -24.06 -6.42
C LEU A 576 16.28 -23.48 -7.72
N GLY A 577 17.47 -23.88 -8.18
CA GLY A 577 18.14 -23.24 -9.33
C GLY A 577 18.55 -21.79 -9.05
N LEU A 578 18.63 -21.39 -7.78
CA LEU A 578 18.99 -20.05 -7.31
C LEU A 578 20.45 -19.95 -6.81
N ALA A 579 21.24 -21.02 -6.99
CA ALA A 579 22.62 -21.16 -6.51
C ALA A 579 23.64 -20.39 -7.34
#